data_AF-A0A1H9B4Y2-F1
#
_entry.id   AF-A0A1H9B4Y2-F1
#
_cell.length_a   1.000
_cell.length_b   1.000
_cell.length_c   1.000
_cell.angle_alpha   90.00
_cell.angle_beta   90.00
_cell.angle_gamma   90.00
#
_symmetry.space_group_name_H-M   'P 1'
#
loop_
_entity.id
_entity.type
_entity.pdbx_description
1 polymer ?
#
loop_
_entity_poly.entity_id
_entity_poly.type
_entity_poly.pdbx_seq_one_letter_code
_entity_poly.pdbx_strand_id
1 'polypeptide(L)'
;MIYSGFRLRESAVETIDCTDLAVIKVPTTDESGIQVQSIHFHEDLRGLIWFADSPVKNIDPKQFVNKIETESVTLEFTIPGYLEPSMIFTSEPVEFSDSADEPLLDVMYYDLDPQQKGEYLKFLQNPYEHTDISYLMLLYHGLERHLWEGNWRKAVNVILKLRYFHKDKIFLDRSCRALLLTAIKKDCGEIALALIEQSHGTNIPITEYFLCASSFNLHITSTEIVRYASWFGVDSKLNRNKITENIKKLVGREYLLVSDVLSDEYIQNMPLNLVKIFDNTSLRDAVCSIPLFNQDYKMRNIIQSLCEQM
;
A
#
# COMPACT_ATOMS: atom_id res chain seq x y z
N MET A 1 -7.84 -6.67 -22.47
CA MET A 1 -8.31 -5.37 -23.00
C MET A 1 -8.03 -4.39 -21.88
N ILE A 2 -7.04 -3.51 -22.05
CA ILE A 2 -6.51 -2.67 -20.96
C ILE A 2 -7.54 -1.59 -20.64
N TYR A 3 -7.84 -1.39 -19.35
CA TYR A 3 -8.68 -0.31 -18.83
C TYR A 3 -8.06 1.07 -19.17
N SER A 4 -8.23 1.52 -20.42
CA SER A 4 -7.69 2.79 -20.94
C SER A 4 -8.41 4.03 -20.38
N GLY A 5 -9.48 3.85 -19.60
CA GLY A 5 -10.23 4.91 -18.92
C GLY A 5 -9.70 5.31 -17.54
N PHE A 6 -8.79 4.53 -16.95
CA PHE A 6 -8.20 4.82 -15.64
C PHE A 6 -6.93 5.65 -15.76
N ARG A 7 -7.06 6.94 -16.11
CA ARG A 7 -5.93 7.87 -16.04
C ARG A 7 -5.76 8.38 -14.61
N LEU A 8 -4.96 7.66 -13.83
CA LEU A 8 -4.31 8.26 -12.67
C LEU A 8 -3.40 9.38 -13.22
N ARG A 9 -3.58 10.62 -12.74
CA ARG A 9 -2.69 11.72 -13.10
C ARG A 9 -1.26 11.33 -12.72
N GLU A 10 -0.43 11.11 -13.71
CA GLU A 10 1.01 10.97 -13.53
C GLU A 10 1.60 12.36 -13.33
N SER A 11 2.14 12.62 -12.14
CA SER A 11 3.21 13.60 -12.03
C SER A 11 4.47 12.92 -12.54
N ALA A 12 4.91 13.31 -13.74
CA ALA A 12 6.22 12.92 -14.25
C ALA A 12 7.28 13.52 -13.30
N VAL A 13 7.94 12.65 -12.54
CA VAL A 13 9.14 13.00 -11.78
C VAL A 13 10.21 12.06 -12.28
N GLU A 14 11.26 12.63 -12.87
CA GLU A 14 12.47 11.90 -13.22
C GLU A 14 13.03 11.24 -11.95
N THR A 15 13.17 9.92 -11.99
CA THR A 15 13.78 9.16 -10.90
C THR A 15 15.24 9.57 -10.76
N ILE A 16 15.55 10.29 -9.68
CA ILE A 16 16.92 10.53 -9.25
C ILE A 16 17.49 9.19 -8.75
N ASP A 17 18.52 8.71 -9.44
CA ASP A 17 19.31 7.55 -9.04
C ASP A 17 20.21 7.94 -7.85
N CYS A 18 19.66 7.88 -6.64
CA CYS A 18 20.42 7.99 -5.40
C CYS A 18 19.71 7.21 -4.29
N THR A 19 20.20 6.00 -3.97
CA THR A 19 20.70 5.61 -2.63
C THR A 19 20.98 4.12 -2.59
N ASP A 20 22.12 3.73 -3.17
CA ASP A 20 22.66 2.39 -3.05
C ASP A 20 23.41 2.17 -1.70
N LEU A 21 22.93 2.85 -0.66
CA LEU A 21 23.55 2.94 0.66
C LEU A 21 22.95 1.87 1.59
N ALA A 22 23.78 0.89 1.94
CA ALA A 22 23.48 -0.08 2.98
C ALA A 22 23.88 0.41 4.38
N VAL A 23 24.58 1.55 4.47
CA VAL A 23 25.16 2.06 5.72
C VAL A 23 25.02 3.57 5.82
N ILE A 24 24.62 4.07 7.00
CA ILE A 24 24.67 5.49 7.36
C ILE A 24 25.50 5.71 8.62
N LYS A 25 25.84 6.98 8.87
CA LYS A 25 26.49 7.42 10.11
C LYS A 25 25.55 8.34 10.86
N VAL A 26 25.33 8.10 12.14
CA VAL A 26 24.46 8.92 13.00
C VAL A 26 25.20 9.37 14.25
N PRO A 27 24.94 10.58 14.76
CA PRO A 27 25.48 11.02 16.03
C PRO A 27 24.77 10.28 17.18
N THR A 28 25.55 9.67 18.06
CA THR A 28 25.07 9.01 19.27
C THR A 28 25.60 9.72 20.50
N THR A 29 24.83 9.73 21.57
CA THR A 29 25.25 10.30 22.86
C THR A 29 25.36 9.19 23.90
N ASP A 30 26.51 9.09 24.56
CA ASP A 30 26.72 8.27 25.75
C ASP A 30 27.37 9.11 26.87
N GLU A 31 27.69 8.49 28.01
CA GLU A 31 28.34 9.15 29.16
C GLU A 31 29.70 9.81 28.80
N SER A 32 30.29 9.46 27.64
CA SER A 32 31.59 9.96 27.15
C SER A 32 31.48 11.12 26.15
N GLY A 33 30.28 11.47 25.69
CA GLY A 33 30.01 12.59 24.76
C GLY A 33 29.34 12.15 23.45
N ILE A 34 29.47 12.97 22.40
CA ILE A 34 28.93 12.67 21.07
C ILE A 34 29.91 11.74 20.32
N GLN A 35 29.44 10.55 19.98
CA GLN A 35 30.11 9.58 19.12
C GLN A 35 29.41 9.51 17.76
N VAL A 36 30.05 8.87 16.78
CA VAL A 36 29.44 8.61 15.46
C VAL A 36 29.38 7.11 15.25
N GLN A 37 28.18 6.56 15.11
CA GLN A 37 27.95 5.14 14.90
C GLN A 37 27.52 4.85 13.46
N SER A 38 28.07 3.76 12.89
CA SER A 38 27.65 3.23 11.60
C SER A 38 26.47 2.28 11.76
N ILE A 39 25.38 2.50 11.03
CA ILE A 39 24.18 1.66 11.04
C ILE A 39 24.04 0.95 9.71
N HIS A 40 23.89 -0.37 9.75
CA HIS A 40 23.73 -1.22 8.59
C HIS A 40 22.27 -1.61 8.40
N PHE A 41 21.67 -1.28 7.26
CA PHE A 41 20.31 -1.68 6.96
C PHE A 41 20.26 -3.08 6.36
N HIS A 42 19.12 -3.75 6.54
CA HIS A 42 18.85 -5.02 5.88
C HIS A 42 18.98 -4.88 4.36
N GLU A 43 19.57 -5.88 3.67
CA GLU A 43 19.85 -5.83 2.23
C GLU A 43 18.60 -5.54 1.36
N ASP A 44 17.47 -6.12 1.77
CA ASP A 44 16.16 -5.91 1.14
C ASP A 44 15.72 -4.44 1.16
N LEU A 45 16.20 -3.63 2.11
CA LEU A 45 15.86 -2.21 2.24
C LEU A 45 16.79 -1.27 1.46
N ARG A 46 17.85 -1.79 0.82
CA ARG A 46 18.79 -0.96 0.05
C ARG A 46 18.06 -0.15 -1.03
N GLY A 47 18.22 1.17 -1.04
CA GLY A 47 17.51 2.05 -1.98
C GLY A 47 16.00 2.15 -1.74
N LEU A 48 15.51 1.73 -0.57
CA LEU A 48 14.11 1.88 -0.15
C LEU A 48 13.95 2.77 1.11
N ILE A 49 15.02 3.40 1.57
CA ILE A 49 15.03 4.29 2.73
C ILE A 49 15.10 5.74 2.27
N TRP A 50 14.30 6.60 2.88
CA TRP A 50 14.23 8.03 2.59
C TRP A 50 15.02 8.85 3.62
N PHE A 51 15.92 9.71 3.15
CA PHE A 51 16.77 10.58 3.97
C PHE A 51 16.51 12.06 3.69
N ALA A 52 16.35 12.83 4.76
CA ALA A 52 16.04 14.25 4.71
C ALA A 52 17.24 15.15 4.40
N ASP A 53 18.42 14.73 4.85
CA ASP A 53 19.58 15.61 5.01
C ASP A 53 20.86 15.08 4.36
N SER A 54 21.75 16.02 4.04
CA SER A 54 23.03 15.71 3.41
C SER A 54 23.94 14.93 4.37
N PRO A 55 24.84 14.07 3.84
CA PRO A 55 25.18 13.90 2.42
C PRO A 55 24.32 12.86 1.68
N VAL A 56 23.39 12.20 2.37
CA VAL A 56 22.66 11.03 1.82
C VAL A 56 21.22 11.33 1.41
N LYS A 57 20.80 12.59 1.50
CA LYS A 57 19.48 13.08 1.10
C LYS A 57 19.05 12.51 -0.25
N ASN A 58 17.83 11.96 -0.29
CA ASN A 58 17.25 11.40 -1.51
C ASN A 58 15.75 11.69 -1.66
N ILE A 59 15.22 12.59 -0.85
CA ILE A 59 13.84 13.05 -0.97
C ILE A 59 13.79 14.56 -0.79
N ASP A 60 13.07 15.21 -1.70
CA ASP A 60 12.69 16.60 -1.56
C ASP A 60 11.22 16.65 -1.16
N PRO A 61 10.88 17.27 -0.02
CA PRO A 61 9.49 17.50 0.34
C PRO A 61 8.78 18.22 -0.80
N LYS A 62 7.58 17.77 -1.16
CA LYS A 62 6.76 18.44 -2.18
C LYS A 62 6.59 19.90 -1.79
N GLN A 63 6.62 20.79 -2.76
CA GLN A 63 6.31 22.20 -2.56
C GLN A 63 5.11 22.57 -3.43
N PHE A 64 4.14 23.27 -2.85
CA PHE A 64 3.00 23.77 -3.58
C PHE A 64 3.25 25.23 -3.94
N VAL A 65 3.49 25.49 -5.22
CA VAL A 65 3.66 26.86 -5.73
C VAL A 65 2.32 27.34 -6.26
N ASN A 66 1.77 28.37 -5.64
CA ASN A 66 0.58 29.07 -6.12
C ASN A 66 0.97 30.41 -6.73
N LYS A 67 0.51 30.65 -7.96
CA LYS A 67 0.72 31.92 -8.67
C LYS A 67 -0.60 32.66 -8.80
N ILE A 68 -0.58 33.93 -8.42
CA ILE A 68 -1.66 34.87 -8.68
C ILE A 68 -1.09 35.92 -9.65
N GLU A 69 -1.59 35.91 -10.88
CA GLU A 69 -1.17 36.84 -11.94
C GLU A 69 -2.22 37.93 -12.14
N THR A 70 -1.77 39.17 -12.18
CA THR A 70 -2.53 40.35 -12.61
C THR A 70 -1.78 41.02 -13.77
N GLU A 71 -2.40 41.96 -14.48
CA GLU A 71 -1.76 42.68 -15.60
C GLU A 71 -0.46 43.41 -15.23
N SER A 72 -0.20 43.64 -13.93
CA SER A 72 0.93 44.45 -13.45
C SER A 72 1.83 43.74 -12.44
N VAL A 73 1.35 42.66 -11.81
CA VAL A 73 2.06 41.97 -10.72
C VAL A 73 1.78 40.47 -10.76
N THR A 74 2.83 39.67 -10.60
CA THR A 74 2.75 38.23 -10.29
C THR A 74 3.15 38.01 -8.84
N LEU A 75 2.25 37.44 -8.05
CA LEU A 75 2.53 36.98 -6.69
C LEU A 75 2.71 35.46 -6.71
N GLU A 76 3.85 34.99 -6.24
CA GLU A 76 4.17 33.56 -6.10
C GLU A 76 4.29 33.22 -4.61
N PHE A 77 3.51 32.24 -4.16
CA PHE A 77 3.57 31.72 -2.79
C PHE A 77 3.96 30.24 -2.84
N THR A 78 5.03 29.89 -2.14
CA THR A 78 5.44 28.50 -1.95
C THR A 78 4.99 28.03 -0.58
N ILE A 79 4.08 27.06 -0.57
CA ILE A 79 3.62 26.40 0.66
C ILE A 79 4.38 25.07 0.76
N PRO A 80 5.09 24.81 1.87
CA PRO A 80 5.69 23.51 2.12
C PRO A 80 4.61 22.43 2.05
N GLY A 81 4.86 21.39 1.27
CA GLY A 81 4.00 20.22 1.25
C GLY A 81 4.19 19.36 2.49
N TYR A 82 3.53 18.21 2.47
CA TYR A 82 3.56 17.28 3.58
C TYR A 82 4.90 16.57 3.62
N LEU A 83 5.50 16.51 4.82
CA LEU A 83 6.71 15.75 5.07
C LEU A 83 6.41 14.25 4.94
N GLU A 84 7.41 13.52 4.44
CA GLU A 84 7.34 12.07 4.45
C GLU A 84 7.48 11.54 5.88
N PRO A 85 6.52 10.74 6.39
CA PRO A 85 6.61 10.18 7.74
C PRO A 85 7.91 9.40 7.98
N SER A 86 8.34 8.56 7.03
CA SER A 86 9.51 7.68 7.19
C SER A 86 10.86 8.37 6.95
N MET A 87 10.90 9.70 6.78
CA MET A 87 12.11 10.40 6.37
C MET A 87 13.11 10.50 7.52
N ILE A 88 14.28 9.87 7.36
CA ILE A 88 15.32 9.84 8.38
C ILE A 88 16.19 11.10 8.30
N PHE A 89 16.39 11.75 9.44
CA PHE A 89 17.33 12.85 9.62
C PHE A 89 18.62 12.32 10.23
N THR A 90 19.66 12.14 9.41
CA THR A 90 20.95 11.55 9.84
C THR A 90 21.76 12.46 10.75
N SER A 91 21.44 13.76 10.76
CA SER A 91 22.06 14.76 11.63
C SER A 91 21.48 14.84 13.04
N GLU A 92 20.31 14.22 13.27
CA GLU A 92 19.64 14.24 14.59
C GLU A 92 20.24 13.21 15.55
N PRO A 93 20.26 13.51 16.87
CA PRO A 93 20.82 12.61 17.88
C PRO A 93 20.00 11.32 18.00
N VAL A 94 20.71 10.21 18.18
CA VAL A 94 20.17 8.86 18.36
C VAL A 94 20.74 8.23 19.62
N GLU A 95 19.91 7.53 20.38
CA GLU A 95 20.32 6.76 21.55
C GLU A 95 19.92 5.29 21.38
N PHE A 96 20.88 4.37 21.50
CA PHE A 96 20.60 2.94 21.42
C PHE A 96 20.41 2.39 22.83
N SER A 97 19.17 2.29 23.26
CA SER A 97 18.78 1.76 24.58
C SER A 97 17.69 0.71 24.44
N ASP A 98 17.71 -0.34 25.26
CA ASP A 98 16.68 -1.39 25.21
C ASP A 98 15.40 -1.03 25.99
N SER A 99 15.21 0.25 26.34
CA SER A 99 14.16 0.72 27.25
C SER A 99 13.38 1.94 26.72
N ALA A 100 13.32 2.13 25.40
CA ALA A 100 12.53 3.20 24.82
C ALA A 100 11.02 2.95 25.04
N ASP A 101 10.26 4.01 25.31
CA ASP A 101 8.81 3.93 25.33
C ASP A 101 8.26 3.67 23.91
N GLU A 102 7.20 2.86 23.82
CA GLU A 102 6.51 2.59 22.55
C GLU A 102 5.99 3.90 21.94
N PRO A 103 6.32 4.19 20.67
CA PRO A 103 5.82 5.39 20.03
C PRO A 103 4.32 5.26 19.69
N LEU A 104 3.69 6.39 19.40
CA LEU A 104 2.32 6.39 18.90
C LEU A 104 2.23 5.78 17.50
N LEU A 105 1.10 5.14 17.20
CA LEU A 105 0.79 4.70 15.85
C LEU A 105 0.69 5.91 14.89
N ASP A 106 1.14 5.72 13.64
CA ASP A 106 1.12 6.74 12.57
C ASP A 106 1.97 8.00 12.90
N VAL A 107 3.05 7.82 13.69
CA VAL A 107 4.05 8.85 14.01
C VAL A 107 4.97 9.16 12.83
N MET A 108 5.56 10.37 12.79
CA MET A 108 6.65 10.70 11.86
C MET A 108 8.01 10.42 12.52
N TYR A 109 9.03 10.06 11.73
CA TYR A 109 10.39 9.87 12.25
C TYR A 109 10.91 11.12 12.99
N TYR A 110 10.55 12.30 12.48
CA TYR A 110 10.89 13.59 13.11
C TYR A 110 10.37 13.72 14.54
N ASP A 111 9.19 13.16 14.83
CA ASP A 111 8.54 13.25 16.14
C ASP A 111 9.09 12.23 17.15
N LEU A 112 9.92 11.27 16.70
CA LEU A 112 10.57 10.30 17.58
C LEU A 112 11.64 10.96 18.44
N ASP A 113 11.66 10.61 19.72
CA ASP A 113 12.78 10.96 20.60
C ASP A 113 14.06 10.19 20.23
N PRO A 114 15.24 10.55 20.76
CA PRO A 114 16.50 9.90 20.42
C PRO A 114 16.51 8.38 20.65
N GLN A 115 15.84 7.88 21.69
CA GLN A 115 15.79 6.45 22.02
C GLN A 115 14.90 5.70 21.02
N GLN A 116 13.74 6.26 20.71
CA GLN A 116 12.83 5.73 19.69
C GLN A 116 13.45 5.72 18.30
N LYS A 117 14.25 6.74 17.95
CA LYS A 117 15.05 6.75 16.72
C LYS A 117 16.05 5.61 16.69
N GLY A 118 16.69 5.30 17.82
CA GLY A 118 17.62 4.19 17.95
C GLY A 118 16.94 2.84 17.75
N GLU A 119 15.79 2.63 18.39
CA GLU A 119 14.99 1.42 18.22
C GLU A 119 14.48 1.25 16.79
N TYR A 120 13.99 2.33 16.15
CA TYR A 120 13.61 2.27 14.73
C TYR A 120 14.80 1.91 13.84
N LEU A 121 15.97 2.52 14.06
CA LEU A 121 17.18 2.21 13.30
C LEU A 121 17.68 0.77 13.55
N LYS A 122 17.52 0.21 14.75
CA LYS A 122 17.73 -1.22 15.04
C LYS A 122 16.76 -2.10 14.26
N PHE A 123 15.48 -1.75 14.26
CA PHE A 123 14.44 -2.46 13.49
C PHE A 123 14.78 -2.53 11.99
N LEU A 124 15.29 -1.45 11.39
CA LEU A 124 15.69 -1.43 9.97
C LEU A 124 16.88 -2.37 9.64
N GLN A 125 17.64 -2.84 10.63
CA GLN A 125 18.71 -3.82 10.41
C GLN A 125 18.16 -5.23 10.15
N ASN A 126 17.01 -5.56 10.76
CA ASN A 126 16.26 -6.78 10.47
C ASN A 126 14.74 -6.57 10.65
N PRO A 127 14.03 -6.08 9.61
CA PRO A 127 12.64 -5.68 9.74
C PRO A 127 11.66 -6.87 9.78
N TYR A 128 12.18 -8.10 9.78
CA TYR A 128 11.40 -9.34 9.78
C TYR A 128 11.29 -9.99 11.17
N GLU A 129 11.98 -9.43 12.16
CA GLU A 129 11.81 -9.80 13.57
C GLU A 129 10.59 -9.12 14.19
N HIS A 130 10.10 -9.65 15.30
CA HIS A 130 8.99 -9.04 16.04
C HIS A 130 9.39 -7.65 16.53
N THR A 131 8.50 -6.68 16.34
CA THR A 131 8.71 -5.29 16.73
C THR A 131 7.37 -4.63 17.06
N ASP A 132 7.43 -3.41 17.58
CA ASP A 132 6.25 -2.56 17.72
C ASP A 132 5.65 -2.22 16.34
N ILE A 133 4.32 -2.26 16.26
CA ILE A 133 3.59 -2.02 15.01
C ILE A 133 3.87 -0.62 14.44
N SER A 134 4.17 0.38 15.27
CA SER A 134 4.42 1.75 14.84
C SER A 134 5.71 1.85 14.02
N TYR A 135 6.76 1.10 14.37
CA TYR A 135 8.00 1.04 13.56
C TYR A 135 7.78 0.34 12.23
N LEU A 136 7.00 -0.76 12.22
CA LEU A 136 6.58 -1.42 10.98
C LEU A 136 5.80 -0.47 10.08
N MET A 137 4.84 0.28 10.65
CA MET A 137 4.04 1.26 9.91
C MET A 137 4.88 2.42 9.39
N LEU A 138 5.84 2.90 10.18
CA LEU A 138 6.78 3.96 9.77
C LEU A 138 7.62 3.54 8.56
N LEU A 139 8.21 2.33 8.56
CA LEU A 139 8.87 1.77 7.38
C LEU A 139 7.89 1.61 6.21
N TYR A 140 6.68 1.10 6.49
CA TYR A 140 5.67 0.87 5.46
C TYR A 140 5.26 2.16 4.73
N HIS A 141 5.16 3.30 5.41
CA HIS A 141 4.91 4.59 4.75
C HIS A 141 5.99 4.94 3.72
N GLY A 142 7.27 4.70 4.03
CA GLY A 142 8.35 4.88 3.07
C GLY A 142 8.19 3.96 1.84
N LEU A 143 7.79 2.72 2.05
CA LEU A 143 7.51 1.75 0.99
C LEU A 143 6.31 2.16 0.13
N GLU A 144 5.26 2.77 0.71
CA GLU A 144 4.11 3.30 -0.05
C GLU A 144 4.54 4.34 -1.09
N ARG A 145 5.52 5.20 -0.80
CA ARG A 145 6.05 6.12 -1.82
C ARG A 145 6.76 5.38 -2.94
N HIS A 146 7.52 4.34 -2.62
CA HIS A 146 8.13 3.54 -3.68
C HIS A 146 7.07 2.85 -4.56
N LEU A 147 5.93 2.44 -4.00
CA LEU A 147 4.80 1.95 -4.80
C LEU A 147 4.24 3.03 -5.74
N TRP A 148 4.20 4.29 -5.29
CA TRP A 148 3.70 5.42 -6.08
C TRP A 148 4.67 5.89 -7.18
N GLU A 149 5.86 6.35 -6.78
CA GLU A 149 6.80 7.12 -7.61
C GLU A 149 8.25 6.60 -7.58
N GLY A 150 8.54 5.49 -6.90
CA GLY A 150 9.90 4.93 -6.79
C GLY A 150 10.05 3.51 -7.35
N ASN A 151 10.99 2.74 -6.77
CA ASN A 151 11.23 1.34 -7.10
C ASN A 151 10.11 0.42 -6.56
N TRP A 152 8.95 0.50 -7.20
CA TRP A 152 7.73 -0.20 -6.78
C TRP A 152 7.92 -1.72 -6.72
N ARG A 153 8.67 -2.33 -7.66
CA ARG A 153 8.84 -3.78 -7.70
C ARG A 153 9.63 -4.29 -6.49
N LYS A 154 10.69 -3.56 -6.11
CA LYS A 154 11.45 -3.89 -4.89
C LYS A 154 10.61 -3.67 -3.64
N ALA A 155 9.87 -2.57 -3.56
CA ALA A 155 8.98 -2.29 -2.44
C ALA A 155 7.87 -3.35 -2.27
N VAL A 156 7.25 -3.80 -3.36
CA VAL A 156 6.26 -4.90 -3.34
C VAL A 156 6.85 -6.16 -2.71
N ASN A 157 8.05 -6.56 -3.13
CA ASN A 157 8.71 -7.75 -2.58
C ASN A 157 8.96 -7.62 -1.07
N VAL A 158 9.44 -6.44 -0.62
CA VAL A 158 9.64 -6.17 0.81
C VAL A 158 8.32 -6.21 1.56
N ILE A 159 7.26 -5.57 1.06
CA ILE A 159 5.93 -5.57 1.70
C ILE A 159 5.38 -7.00 1.79
N LEU A 160 5.46 -7.79 0.74
CA LEU A 160 5.00 -9.20 0.76
C LEU A 160 5.80 -10.01 1.80
N LYS A 161 7.12 -9.80 1.90
CA LYS A 161 7.94 -10.45 2.93
C LYS A 161 7.58 -9.97 4.34
N LEU A 162 7.37 -8.67 4.55
CA LEU A 162 6.89 -8.13 5.83
C LEU A 162 5.54 -8.74 6.23
N ARG A 163 4.58 -8.87 5.30
CA ARG A 163 3.28 -9.52 5.55
C ARG A 163 3.40 -11.00 5.91
N TYR A 164 4.50 -11.64 5.51
CA TYR A 164 4.76 -13.03 5.90
C TYR A 164 5.14 -13.13 7.38
N PHE A 165 6.01 -12.24 7.88
CA PHE A 165 6.49 -12.25 9.27
C PHE A 165 5.54 -11.54 10.24
N HIS A 166 4.88 -10.47 9.79
CA HIS A 166 4.00 -9.62 10.60
C HIS A 166 2.54 -9.91 10.31
N LYS A 167 1.80 -10.33 11.35
CA LYS A 167 0.37 -10.68 11.26
C LYS A 167 -0.56 -9.63 11.87
N ASP A 168 -0.04 -8.44 12.13
CA ASP A 168 -0.85 -7.32 12.61
C ASP A 168 -1.95 -6.95 11.60
N LYS A 169 -3.18 -6.80 12.09
CA LYS A 169 -4.35 -6.58 11.25
C LYS A 169 -4.32 -5.22 10.55
N ILE A 170 -3.84 -4.17 11.21
CA ILE A 170 -3.77 -2.82 10.63
C ILE A 170 -2.80 -2.84 9.45
N PHE A 171 -1.60 -3.38 9.65
CA PHE A 171 -0.62 -3.51 8.58
C PHE A 171 -1.14 -4.37 7.42
N LEU A 172 -1.75 -5.52 7.71
CA LEU A 172 -2.29 -6.41 6.69
C LEU A 172 -3.43 -5.77 5.87
N ASP A 173 -4.33 -5.03 6.51
CA ASP A 173 -5.47 -4.37 5.84
C ASP A 173 -4.98 -3.22 4.94
N ARG A 174 -4.09 -2.35 5.46
CA ARG A 174 -3.55 -1.19 4.72
C ARG A 174 -2.69 -1.63 3.53
N SER A 175 -1.74 -2.55 3.76
CA SER A 175 -0.89 -3.07 2.69
C SER A 175 -1.64 -3.88 1.63
N CYS A 176 -2.76 -4.52 1.98
CA CYS A 176 -3.58 -5.22 1.00
C CYS A 176 -4.18 -4.25 -0.03
N ARG A 177 -4.79 -3.15 0.42
CA ARG A 177 -5.35 -2.13 -0.49
C ARG A 177 -4.26 -1.51 -1.36
N ALA A 178 -3.16 -1.07 -0.77
CA ALA A 178 -2.07 -0.42 -1.48
C ALA A 178 -1.50 -1.33 -2.57
N LEU A 179 -1.29 -2.62 -2.29
CA LEU A 179 -0.78 -3.59 -3.25
C LEU A 179 -1.76 -3.88 -4.39
N LEU A 180 -3.05 -4.05 -4.12
CA LEU A 180 -4.06 -4.27 -5.18
C LEU A 180 -4.16 -3.06 -6.12
N LEU A 181 -4.24 -1.86 -5.55
CA LEU A 181 -4.35 -0.63 -6.34
C LEU A 181 -3.04 -0.34 -7.09
N THR A 182 -1.89 -0.71 -6.52
CA THR A 182 -0.60 -0.67 -7.23
C THR A 182 -0.58 -1.67 -8.39
N ALA A 183 -1.07 -2.89 -8.19
CA ALA A 183 -1.17 -3.89 -9.25
C ALA A 183 -1.97 -3.35 -10.43
N ILE A 184 -3.14 -2.76 -10.17
CA ILE A 184 -3.98 -2.12 -11.20
C ILE A 184 -3.24 -0.95 -11.86
N LYS A 185 -2.67 -0.02 -11.08
CA LYS A 185 -1.96 1.15 -11.61
C LYS A 185 -0.78 0.77 -12.50
N LYS A 186 -0.05 -0.28 -12.15
CA LYS A 186 1.15 -0.74 -12.86
C LYS A 186 0.85 -1.84 -13.88
N ASP A 187 -0.42 -2.18 -14.10
CA ASP A 187 -0.89 -3.26 -14.98
C ASP A 187 -0.13 -4.59 -14.73
N CYS A 188 0.02 -4.97 -13.46
CA CYS A 188 0.85 -6.10 -13.05
C CYS A 188 0.06 -7.11 -12.20
N GLY A 189 -0.62 -8.03 -12.88
CA GLY A 189 -1.44 -9.07 -12.24
C GLY A 189 -0.67 -10.04 -11.34
N GLU A 190 0.64 -10.20 -11.54
CA GLU A 190 1.51 -11.02 -10.67
C GLU A 190 1.44 -10.59 -9.20
N ILE A 191 1.39 -9.28 -8.94
CA ILE A 191 1.29 -8.71 -7.58
C ILE A 191 -0.04 -9.09 -6.95
N ALA A 192 -1.13 -8.96 -7.72
CA ALA A 192 -2.47 -9.28 -7.25
C ALA A 192 -2.58 -10.78 -6.92
N LEU A 193 -2.04 -11.65 -7.77
CA LEU A 193 -1.98 -13.09 -7.55
C LEU A 193 -1.19 -13.44 -6.29
N ALA A 194 0.05 -12.94 -6.16
CA ALA A 194 0.89 -13.21 -4.99
C ALA A 194 0.23 -12.76 -3.67
N LEU A 195 -0.45 -11.61 -3.70
CA LEU A 195 -1.20 -11.11 -2.55
C LEU A 195 -2.40 -12.01 -2.21
N ILE A 196 -3.19 -12.42 -3.20
CA ILE A 196 -4.37 -13.28 -2.99
C ILE A 196 -3.96 -14.64 -2.43
N GLU A 197 -2.87 -15.22 -2.94
CA GLU A 197 -2.28 -16.46 -2.44
C GLU A 197 -1.84 -16.32 -0.98
N GLN A 198 -1.13 -15.24 -0.62
CA GLN A 198 -0.70 -14.99 0.76
C GLN A 198 -1.87 -14.74 1.73
N SER A 199 -3.01 -14.29 1.21
CA SER A 199 -4.14 -13.79 2.00
C SER A 199 -5.08 -14.90 2.50
N HIS A 200 -4.59 -16.12 2.78
CA HIS A 200 -5.34 -17.33 3.20
C HIS A 200 -6.37 -17.09 4.33
N GLY A 201 -7.51 -16.45 4.04
CA GLY A 201 -8.55 -16.08 5.00
C GLY A 201 -8.50 -14.64 5.54
N THR A 202 -7.56 -13.78 5.09
CA THR A 202 -7.56 -12.36 5.47
C THR A 202 -8.58 -11.55 4.66
N ASN A 203 -9.01 -10.42 5.22
CA ASN A 203 -10.05 -9.58 4.64
C ASN A 203 -9.46 -8.72 3.52
N ILE A 204 -9.51 -9.22 2.29
CA ILE A 204 -9.22 -8.40 1.11
C ILE A 204 -10.43 -7.48 0.87
N PRO A 205 -10.23 -6.17 0.69
CA PRO A 205 -11.33 -5.26 0.35
C PRO A 205 -12.07 -5.71 -0.92
N ILE A 206 -13.38 -5.91 -0.79
CA ILE A 206 -14.22 -6.53 -1.83
C ILE A 206 -14.16 -5.81 -3.17
N THR A 207 -14.26 -4.48 -3.15
CA THR A 207 -14.32 -3.67 -4.37
C THR A 207 -13.00 -3.74 -5.13
N GLU A 208 -11.89 -3.61 -4.42
CA GLU A 208 -10.54 -3.73 -4.96
C GLU A 208 -10.25 -5.16 -5.46
N TYR A 209 -10.76 -6.19 -4.76
CA TYR A 209 -10.66 -7.58 -5.22
C TYR A 209 -11.34 -7.79 -6.57
N PHE A 210 -12.63 -7.39 -6.71
CA PHE A 210 -13.35 -7.56 -7.97
C PHE A 210 -12.79 -6.69 -9.10
N LEU A 211 -12.26 -5.51 -8.77
CA LEU A 211 -11.56 -4.67 -9.73
C LEU A 211 -10.28 -5.36 -10.26
N CYS A 212 -9.46 -5.93 -9.38
CA CYS A 212 -8.31 -6.74 -9.78
C CYS A 212 -8.74 -7.98 -10.58
N ALA A 213 -9.80 -8.67 -10.14
CA ALA A 213 -10.30 -9.86 -10.83
C ALA A 213 -10.76 -9.54 -12.26
N SER A 214 -11.41 -8.40 -12.45
CA SER A 214 -11.76 -7.92 -13.78
C SER A 214 -10.55 -7.49 -14.60
N SER A 215 -9.61 -6.75 -13.99
CA SER A 215 -8.43 -6.21 -14.69
C SER A 215 -7.49 -7.30 -15.20
N PHE A 216 -7.34 -8.38 -14.43
CA PHE A 216 -6.34 -9.43 -14.69
C PHE A 216 -6.95 -10.80 -14.99
N ASN A 217 -8.26 -10.89 -15.24
CA ASN A 217 -8.99 -12.15 -15.45
C ASN A 217 -8.72 -13.19 -14.35
N LEU A 218 -8.77 -12.76 -13.09
CA LEU A 218 -8.53 -13.66 -11.97
C LEU A 218 -9.74 -14.58 -11.78
N HIS A 219 -9.47 -15.84 -11.45
CA HIS A 219 -10.50 -16.83 -11.16
C HIS A 219 -11.21 -16.50 -9.85
N ILE A 220 -12.53 -16.39 -9.90
CA ILE A 220 -13.39 -16.28 -8.72
C ILE A 220 -13.97 -17.66 -8.46
N THR A 221 -13.50 -18.33 -7.41
CA THR A 221 -13.98 -19.68 -7.06
C THR A 221 -15.10 -19.62 -6.02
N SER A 222 -15.67 -20.77 -5.67
CA SER A 222 -16.62 -20.86 -4.56
C SER A 222 -16.02 -20.39 -3.23
N THR A 223 -14.70 -20.43 -3.05
CA THR A 223 -14.03 -19.90 -1.86
C THR A 223 -14.19 -18.38 -1.74
N GLU A 224 -13.98 -17.65 -2.83
CA GLU A 224 -14.10 -16.18 -2.84
C GLU A 224 -15.55 -15.75 -2.81
N ILE A 225 -16.46 -16.47 -3.48
CA ILE A 225 -17.90 -16.22 -3.37
C ILE A 225 -18.35 -16.33 -1.91
N VAL A 226 -18.00 -17.42 -1.22
CA VAL A 226 -18.34 -17.58 0.20
C VAL A 226 -17.74 -16.47 1.06
N ARG A 227 -16.51 -16.05 0.77
CA ARG A 227 -15.83 -14.96 1.51
C ARG A 227 -16.60 -13.65 1.44
N TYR A 228 -17.15 -13.32 0.27
CA TYR A 228 -17.79 -12.02 0.02
C TYR A 228 -19.31 -12.04 0.06
N ALA A 229 -19.94 -13.20 0.22
CA ALA A 229 -21.40 -13.37 0.11
C ALA A 229 -22.21 -12.43 1.02
N SER A 230 -21.73 -12.17 2.24
CA SER A 230 -22.41 -11.27 3.20
C SER A 230 -22.52 -9.84 2.70
N TRP A 231 -21.54 -9.34 1.93
CA TRP A 231 -21.59 -8.03 1.29
C TRP A 231 -22.66 -7.91 0.22
N PHE A 232 -23.14 -9.05 -0.28
CA PHE A 232 -24.25 -9.15 -1.23
C PHE A 232 -25.57 -9.59 -0.56
N GLY A 233 -25.64 -9.55 0.78
CA GLY A 233 -26.86 -9.84 1.53
C GLY A 233 -27.20 -11.33 1.66
N VAL A 234 -26.22 -12.22 1.49
CA VAL A 234 -26.40 -13.67 1.66
C VAL A 234 -25.91 -14.10 3.04
N ASP A 235 -26.79 -14.74 3.83
CA ASP A 235 -26.50 -15.16 5.20
C ASP A 235 -25.90 -16.59 5.29
N SER A 236 -25.27 -16.86 6.43
CA SER A 236 -24.32 -17.91 6.73
C SER A 236 -24.91 -19.33 6.79
N LYS A 237 -24.63 -20.10 5.74
CA LYS A 237 -24.35 -21.56 5.70
C LYS A 237 -24.21 -21.99 4.24
N LEU A 238 -23.14 -21.52 3.60
CA LEU A 238 -22.91 -21.75 2.19
C LEU A 238 -22.18 -23.06 1.95
N ASN A 239 -22.71 -23.86 1.02
CA ASN A 239 -22.08 -25.09 0.58
C ASN A 239 -21.20 -24.78 -0.65
N ARG A 240 -19.87 -24.82 -0.47
CA ARG A 240 -18.90 -24.55 -1.55
C ARG A 240 -19.08 -25.47 -2.76
N ASN A 241 -19.41 -26.75 -2.54
CA ASN A 241 -19.62 -27.70 -3.64
C ASN A 241 -20.84 -27.32 -4.48
N LYS A 242 -21.94 -26.90 -3.82
CA LYS A 242 -23.14 -26.43 -4.52
C LYS A 242 -22.87 -25.15 -5.31
N ILE A 243 -22.13 -24.21 -4.74
CA ILE A 243 -21.71 -23.00 -5.47
C ILE A 243 -20.87 -23.39 -6.69
N THR A 244 -19.89 -24.29 -6.54
CA THR A 244 -19.10 -24.80 -7.68
C THR A 244 -19.97 -25.44 -8.76
N GLU A 245 -20.98 -26.23 -8.39
CA GLU A 245 -21.97 -26.79 -9.34
C GLU A 245 -22.76 -25.70 -10.05
N ASN A 246 -23.19 -24.66 -9.32
CA ASN A 246 -23.94 -23.53 -9.89
C ASN A 246 -23.06 -22.72 -10.86
N ILE A 247 -21.78 -22.49 -10.54
CA ILE A 247 -20.81 -21.89 -11.48
C ILE A 247 -20.68 -22.76 -12.73
N LYS A 248 -20.49 -24.09 -12.59
CA LYS A 248 -20.41 -25.02 -13.73
C LYS A 248 -21.64 -24.96 -14.62
N LYS A 249 -22.84 -24.86 -14.05
CA LYS A 249 -24.08 -24.70 -14.81
C LYS A 249 -24.14 -23.37 -15.58
N LEU A 250 -23.62 -22.29 -15.00
CA LEU A 250 -23.64 -20.96 -15.58
C LEU A 250 -22.63 -20.80 -16.73
N VAL A 251 -21.38 -21.25 -16.52
CA VAL A 251 -20.25 -20.94 -17.42
C VAL A 251 -19.48 -22.16 -17.93
N GLY A 252 -19.85 -23.38 -17.55
CA GLY A 252 -19.22 -24.63 -18.02
C GLY A 252 -17.88 -24.98 -17.36
N ARG A 253 -17.47 -24.26 -16.31
CA ARG A 253 -16.19 -24.43 -15.59
C ARG A 253 -16.34 -24.20 -14.09
N GLU A 254 -15.30 -24.49 -13.30
CA GLU A 254 -15.37 -24.42 -11.82
C GLU A 254 -15.16 -23.02 -11.21
N TYR A 255 -14.91 -22.02 -12.05
CA TYR A 255 -14.62 -20.65 -11.65
C TYR A 255 -15.35 -19.65 -12.54
N LEU A 256 -15.62 -18.48 -11.97
CA LEU A 256 -16.19 -17.33 -12.67
C LEU A 256 -15.07 -16.35 -13.04
N LEU A 257 -15.17 -15.73 -14.20
CA LEU A 257 -14.48 -14.49 -14.53
C LEU A 257 -15.48 -13.34 -14.43
N VAL A 258 -15.04 -12.14 -14.03
CA VAL A 258 -15.93 -10.97 -14.00
C VAL A 258 -16.55 -10.72 -15.38
N SER A 259 -15.79 -10.96 -16.45
CA SER A 259 -16.24 -10.84 -17.83
C SER A 259 -17.36 -11.81 -18.25
N ASP A 260 -17.59 -12.88 -17.49
CA ASP A 260 -18.73 -13.79 -17.73
C ASP A 260 -20.07 -13.14 -17.38
N VAL A 261 -20.04 -12.13 -16.50
CA VAL A 261 -21.23 -11.60 -15.84
C VAL A 261 -21.41 -10.11 -16.04
N LEU A 262 -20.31 -9.38 -16.24
CA LEU A 262 -20.30 -7.95 -16.54
C LEU A 262 -19.40 -7.69 -17.75
N SER A 263 -19.88 -6.91 -18.72
CA SER A 263 -19.03 -6.43 -19.81
C SER A 263 -18.15 -5.27 -19.36
N ASP A 264 -17.01 -5.08 -20.04
CA ASP A 264 -16.12 -3.94 -19.78
C ASP A 264 -16.86 -2.59 -19.92
N GLU A 265 -17.73 -2.47 -20.92
CA GLU A 265 -18.59 -1.28 -21.11
C GLU A 265 -19.52 -1.05 -19.92
N TYR A 266 -20.06 -2.12 -19.34
CA TYR A 266 -20.90 -1.98 -18.15
C TYR A 266 -20.08 -1.49 -16.95
N ILE A 267 -18.89 -2.06 -16.72
CA ILE A 267 -18.01 -1.68 -15.61
C ILE A 267 -17.57 -0.22 -15.72
N GLN A 268 -17.26 0.25 -16.93
CA GLN A 268 -16.88 1.64 -17.19
C GLN A 268 -17.99 2.66 -16.86
N ASN A 269 -19.26 2.23 -16.87
CA ASN A 269 -20.42 3.07 -16.57
C ASN A 269 -20.93 2.91 -15.14
N MET A 270 -20.25 2.12 -14.30
CA MET A 270 -20.64 1.94 -12.90
C MET A 270 -20.40 3.22 -12.08
N PRO A 271 -21.18 3.45 -11.01
CA PRO A 271 -20.88 4.49 -10.04
C PRO A 271 -19.47 4.32 -9.48
N LEU A 272 -18.71 5.41 -9.47
CA LEU A 272 -17.34 5.45 -8.99
C LEU A 272 -17.29 5.97 -7.55
N ASN A 273 -16.37 5.44 -6.76
CA ASN A 273 -16.01 5.95 -5.45
C ASN A 273 -14.56 6.41 -5.45
N LEU A 274 -14.32 7.62 -4.94
CA LEU A 274 -12.98 8.12 -4.76
C LEU A 274 -12.36 7.49 -3.51
N VAL A 275 -11.28 6.75 -3.67
CA VAL A 275 -10.56 6.09 -2.58
C VAL A 275 -9.12 6.58 -2.52
N LYS A 276 -8.58 6.65 -1.29
CA LYS A 276 -7.15 6.83 -1.07
C LYS A 276 -6.42 5.54 -1.38
N ILE A 277 -5.29 5.64 -2.07
CA ILE A 277 -4.45 4.48 -2.39
C ILE A 277 -3.57 4.10 -1.20
N PHE A 278 -3.03 5.12 -0.50
CA PHE A 278 -2.04 4.98 0.56
C PHE A 278 -2.50 5.71 1.83
N ASP A 279 -2.03 5.22 2.97
CA ASP A 279 -2.25 5.88 4.27
C ASP A 279 -1.15 6.90 4.60
N ASN A 280 -0.01 6.82 3.91
CA ASN A 280 1.04 7.83 3.98
C ASN A 280 0.49 9.24 3.72
N THR A 281 0.57 10.10 4.73
CA THR A 281 0.03 11.46 4.74
C THR A 281 0.64 12.37 3.67
N SER A 282 1.87 12.11 3.28
CA SER A 282 2.56 12.83 2.19
C SER A 282 2.08 12.44 0.79
N LEU A 283 1.33 11.34 0.68
CA LEU A 283 0.68 10.85 -0.53
C LEU A 283 -0.83 11.07 -0.48
N ARG A 284 -1.33 12.03 0.30
CA ARG A 284 -2.78 12.31 0.44
C ARG A 284 -3.52 12.52 -0.90
N ASP A 285 -2.82 13.00 -1.92
CA ASP A 285 -3.36 13.28 -3.25
C ASP A 285 -3.30 12.04 -4.18
N ALA A 286 -2.68 10.94 -3.72
CA ALA A 286 -2.73 9.64 -4.39
C ALA A 286 -4.08 8.98 -4.15
N VAL A 287 -5.07 9.45 -4.90
CA VAL A 287 -6.45 8.95 -4.91
C VAL A 287 -6.79 8.32 -6.25
N CYS A 288 -7.71 7.36 -6.26
CA CYS A 288 -8.25 6.76 -7.47
C CYS A 288 -9.77 6.58 -7.38
N SER A 289 -10.46 6.62 -8.52
CA SER A 289 -11.92 6.48 -8.58
C SER A 289 -12.29 5.07 -9.00
N ILE A 290 -12.67 4.18 -8.08
CA ILE A 290 -12.94 2.76 -8.38
C ILE A 290 -14.44 2.46 -8.54
N PRO A 291 -14.86 1.53 -9.42
CA PRO A 291 -16.26 1.15 -9.57
C PRO A 291 -16.76 0.38 -8.34
N LEU A 292 -17.98 0.68 -7.89
CA LEU A 292 -18.57 0.10 -6.68
C LEU A 292 -19.21 -1.29 -6.90
N PHE A 293 -18.40 -2.34 -7.00
CA PHE A 293 -18.87 -3.72 -7.20
C PHE A 293 -19.85 -4.22 -6.13
N ASN A 294 -19.64 -3.87 -4.86
CA ASN A 294 -20.50 -4.31 -3.75
C ASN A 294 -21.89 -3.64 -3.73
N GLN A 295 -22.06 -2.54 -4.47
CA GLN A 295 -23.34 -1.84 -4.60
C GLN A 295 -24.04 -2.14 -5.92
N ASP A 296 -23.40 -2.87 -6.83
CA ASP A 296 -23.95 -3.20 -8.13
C ASP A 296 -25.04 -4.27 -8.04
N TYR A 297 -26.17 -4.01 -8.67
CA TYR A 297 -27.33 -4.90 -8.63
C TYR A 297 -27.11 -6.18 -9.45
N LYS A 298 -26.37 -6.13 -10.56
CA LYS A 298 -26.10 -7.34 -11.37
C LYS A 298 -25.19 -8.27 -10.61
N MET A 299 -24.10 -7.76 -10.07
CA MET A 299 -23.19 -8.52 -9.20
C MET A 299 -23.94 -9.14 -8.03
N ARG A 300 -24.77 -8.36 -7.34
CA ARG A 300 -25.60 -8.85 -6.24
C ARG A 300 -26.49 -10.02 -6.67
N ASN A 301 -27.26 -9.86 -7.74
CA ASN A 301 -28.18 -10.89 -8.22
C ASN A 301 -27.46 -12.17 -8.62
N ILE A 302 -26.30 -12.03 -9.28
CA ILE A 302 -25.48 -13.18 -9.69
C ILE A 302 -24.95 -13.91 -8.47
N ILE A 303 -24.32 -13.22 -7.52
CA ILE A 303 -23.79 -13.85 -6.32
C ILE A 303 -24.91 -14.52 -5.50
N GLN A 304 -26.07 -13.88 -5.37
CA GLN A 304 -27.24 -14.47 -4.71
C GLN A 304 -27.68 -15.75 -5.42
N SER A 305 -27.88 -15.73 -6.74
CA SER A 305 -28.27 -16.92 -7.53
C SER A 305 -27.28 -18.07 -7.42
N LEU A 306 -25.98 -17.79 -7.33
CA LEU A 306 -24.95 -18.81 -7.14
C LEU A 306 -25.00 -19.44 -5.73
N CYS A 307 -25.46 -18.67 -4.73
CA CYS A 307 -25.58 -19.10 -3.33
C CYS A 307 -26.92 -19.75 -2.99
N GLU A 308 -27.94 -19.58 -3.83
CA GLU A 308 -29.27 -20.16 -3.62
C GLU A 308 -29.23 -21.70 -3.56
N GLN A 309 -29.86 -22.25 -2.52
CA GLN A 309 -30.06 -23.68 -2.35
C GLN A 309 -31.27 -24.09 -3.21
N MET A 310 -31.03 -24.52 -4.45
CA MET A 310 -31.98 -25.41 -5.13
C MET A 310 -31.92 -26.82 -4.54
#